data_AF-A0A0C2D2S7-F1
#
_entry.id   AF-A0A0C2D2S7-F1
#
_cell.length_a   1.000
_cell.length_b   1.000
_cell.length_c   1.000
_cell.angle_alpha   90.00
_cell.angle_beta   90.00
_cell.angle_gamma   90.00
#
_symmetry.space_group_name_H-M   'P 1'
#
loop_
_entity.id
_entity.type
_entity.pdbx_description
1 polymer ?
#
loop_
_entity_poly.entity_id
_entity_poly.type
_entity_poly.pdbx_seq_one_letter_code
_entity_poly.pdbx_strand_id
1 'polypeptide(L)'
;MAPGPDKASDAKQTRSQAKAARKSAAPRQGPTLTEAELLGEGEHLRLHFSEPLAPTDRVDPNDFRLSMAMVYSYKMYAYAYYYDPGLAEGEELMVVTSMRGQGDTLDLYLSPPFELAYCEELRRELADMQSEPGVRADGGVFLHYAPGEVPITDLDGNHMAAVAAEWVLHRRRGTEDPEEMYFEGPPARRALREPIRVRCGPRLPPGPR
;
A
#
# COMPACT_ATOMS: atom_id res chain seq x y z
N MET A 1 28.31 21.64 67.53
CA MET A 1 28.34 21.21 66.12
C MET A 1 27.07 20.42 65.86
N ALA A 2 26.12 20.98 65.11
CA ALA A 2 24.87 20.31 64.74
C ALA A 2 25.01 19.68 63.34
N PRO A 3 24.50 18.46 63.09
CA PRO A 3 24.56 17.84 61.78
C PRO A 3 23.51 18.44 60.83
N GLY A 4 23.93 18.73 59.60
CA GLY A 4 23.11 19.31 58.55
C GLY A 4 22.18 18.29 57.87
N PRO A 5 21.09 18.76 57.21
CA PRO A 5 20.01 17.92 56.72
C PRO A 5 20.34 17.18 55.41
N ASP A 6 19.59 16.09 55.23
CA ASP A 6 19.70 14.99 54.28
C ASP A 6 19.69 15.35 52.78
N LYS A 7 20.75 14.93 52.06
CA LYS A 7 20.85 14.93 50.58
C LYS A 7 20.13 13.74 49.90
N ALA A 8 19.38 12.93 50.64
CA ALA A 8 18.80 11.68 50.13
C ALA A 8 17.44 11.85 49.41
N SER A 9 16.80 13.02 49.52
CA SER A 9 15.45 13.25 48.99
C SER A 9 15.41 13.56 47.49
N ASP A 10 16.42 14.26 46.95
CA ASP A 10 16.39 14.74 45.56
C ASP A 10 16.61 13.63 44.51
N ALA A 11 17.35 12.57 44.85
CA ALA A 11 17.66 11.49 43.93
C ALA A 11 16.47 10.54 43.68
N LYS A 12 15.50 10.46 44.59
CA LYS A 12 14.29 9.65 44.41
C LYS A 12 13.26 10.33 43.51
N GLN A 13 13.18 11.66 43.55
CA GLN A 13 12.22 12.43 42.76
C GLN A 13 12.60 12.45 41.27
N THR A 14 13.88 12.58 40.93
CA THR A 14 14.38 12.53 39.54
C THR A 14 14.20 11.15 38.91
N ARG A 15 14.44 10.06 39.67
CA ARG A 15 14.21 8.69 39.19
C ARG A 15 12.73 8.37 38.95
N SER A 16 11.83 8.93 39.75
CA SER A 16 10.38 8.71 39.59
C SER A 16 9.82 9.46 38.37
N GLN A 17 10.36 10.65 38.04
CA GLN A 17 9.94 11.41 36.87
C GLN A 17 10.47 10.78 35.55
N ALA A 18 11.70 10.28 35.53
CA ALA A 18 12.25 9.56 34.38
C ALA A 18 11.49 8.24 34.08
N LYS A 19 10.94 7.59 35.11
CA LYS A 19 10.14 6.36 34.97
C LYS A 19 8.70 6.61 34.54
N ALA A 20 8.16 7.81 34.82
CA ALA A 20 6.83 8.24 34.36
C ALA A 20 6.86 8.72 32.90
N ALA A 21 7.92 9.42 32.48
CA ALA A 21 8.06 9.90 31.10
C ALA A 21 8.23 8.77 30.06
N ARG A 22 8.78 7.61 30.45
CA ARG A 22 8.88 6.42 29.59
C ARG A 22 7.57 5.63 29.45
N LYS A 23 6.52 5.95 30.21
CA LYS A 23 5.32 5.10 30.32
C LYS A 23 4.09 5.60 29.54
N SER A 24 4.23 6.71 28.79
CA SER A 24 3.07 7.34 28.12
C SER A 24 3.29 7.73 26.66
N ALA A 25 4.40 7.33 26.03
CA ALA A 25 4.47 7.42 24.58
C ALA A 25 3.65 6.25 24.02
N ALA A 26 2.46 6.53 23.49
CA ALA A 26 1.80 5.59 22.59
C ALA A 26 2.84 5.14 21.55
N PRO A 27 2.86 3.85 21.13
CA PRO A 27 3.77 3.41 20.09
C PRO A 27 3.61 4.37 18.90
N ARG A 28 4.72 5.00 18.50
CA ARG A 28 4.70 5.87 17.32
C ARG A 28 4.28 5.00 16.15
N GLN A 29 3.20 5.40 15.49
CA GLN A 29 2.80 4.75 14.25
C GLN A 29 3.87 5.08 13.22
N GLY A 30 4.34 4.08 12.48
CA GLY A 30 5.25 4.33 11.36
C GLY A 30 4.54 4.97 10.18
N PRO A 31 5.27 5.21 9.08
CA PRO A 31 4.75 5.96 7.95
C PRO A 31 3.54 5.23 7.36
N THR A 32 2.50 6.00 7.07
CA THR A 32 1.26 5.51 6.46
C THR A 32 1.13 6.02 5.04
N LEU A 33 0.74 5.16 4.12
CA LEU A 33 0.48 5.53 2.73
C LEU A 33 -0.85 6.28 2.66
N THR A 34 -0.82 7.53 2.21
CA THR A 34 -2.02 8.39 2.13
C THR A 34 -2.57 8.48 0.71
N GLU A 35 -1.71 8.36 -0.30
CA GLU A 35 -2.09 8.46 -1.71
C GLU A 35 -1.15 7.64 -2.60
N ALA A 36 -1.69 7.12 -3.70
CA ALA A 36 -0.95 6.47 -4.77
C ALA A 36 -1.49 6.93 -6.13
N GLU A 37 -0.62 7.38 -7.04
CA GLU A 37 -1.01 7.94 -8.35
C GLU A 37 -0.11 7.40 -9.47
N LEU A 38 -0.73 6.88 -10.55
CA LEU A 38 -0.03 6.56 -11.80
C LEU A 38 0.28 7.85 -12.56
N LEU A 39 1.55 8.02 -12.92
CA LEU A 39 2.09 9.19 -13.61
C LEU A 39 2.59 8.83 -15.01
N GLY A 40 2.76 9.86 -15.85
CA GLY A 40 3.27 9.71 -17.22
C GLY A 40 2.31 8.91 -18.10
N GLU A 41 2.86 7.98 -18.88
CA GLU A 41 2.08 7.00 -19.67
C GLU A 41 1.81 5.70 -18.89
N GLY A 42 1.92 5.75 -17.55
CA GLY A 42 1.77 4.59 -16.66
C GLY A 42 3.08 3.89 -16.30
N GLU A 43 4.21 4.51 -16.63
CA GLU A 43 5.54 3.98 -16.34
C GLU A 43 5.84 4.02 -14.84
N HIS A 44 5.34 5.04 -14.13
CA HIS A 44 5.70 5.28 -12.73
C HIS A 44 4.45 5.39 -11.85
N LEU A 45 4.54 4.83 -10.64
CA LEU A 45 3.55 4.99 -9.58
C LEU A 45 4.17 5.83 -8.45
N ARG A 46 3.61 7.01 -8.18
CA ARG A 46 4.03 7.86 -7.06
C ARG A 46 3.21 7.56 -5.82
N LEU A 47 3.92 7.37 -4.72
CA LEU A 47 3.35 7.14 -3.39
C LEU A 47 3.60 8.35 -2.48
N HIS A 48 2.60 8.75 -1.71
CA HIS A 48 2.70 9.80 -0.71
C HIS A 48 2.49 9.24 0.70
N PHE A 49 3.36 9.62 1.63
CA PHE A 49 3.35 9.13 3.01
C PHE A 49 2.97 10.23 4.00
N SER A 50 2.50 9.84 5.17
CA SER A 50 2.19 10.76 6.27
C SER A 50 3.40 11.51 6.83
N GLU A 51 4.62 11.02 6.55
CA GLU A 51 5.86 11.57 7.07
C GLU A 51 7.06 11.22 6.16
N PRO A 52 8.20 11.92 6.32
CA PRO A 52 9.40 11.63 5.56
C PRO A 52 9.95 10.22 5.81
N LEU A 53 10.36 9.57 4.74
CA LEU A 53 10.95 8.24 4.75
C LEU A 53 12.46 8.30 5.04
N ALA A 54 12.97 7.25 5.69
CA ALA A 54 14.38 6.92 5.67
C ALA A 54 14.82 6.52 4.24
N PRO A 55 16.14 6.49 3.95
CA PRO A 55 16.64 6.02 2.67
C PRO A 55 16.09 4.64 2.30
N THR A 56 15.53 4.53 1.08
CA THR A 56 14.86 3.31 0.58
C THR A 56 15.73 2.51 -0.39
N ASP A 57 17.03 2.82 -0.50
CA ASP A 57 17.95 2.23 -1.50
C ASP A 57 18.14 0.72 -1.35
N ARG A 58 17.76 0.16 -0.20
CA ARG A 58 17.88 -1.27 0.12
C ARG A 58 16.55 -2.00 0.23
N VAL A 59 15.43 -1.30 0.05
CA VAL A 59 14.10 -1.93 0.07
C VAL A 59 13.93 -2.71 -1.22
N ASP A 60 13.45 -3.95 -1.12
CA ASP A 60 13.21 -4.80 -2.28
C ASP A 60 12.00 -4.29 -3.08
N PRO A 61 12.14 -3.94 -4.38
CA PRO A 61 10.99 -3.61 -5.23
C PRO A 61 9.88 -4.67 -5.23
N ASN A 62 10.22 -5.94 -5.00
CA ASN A 62 9.26 -7.04 -4.92
C ASN A 62 8.42 -7.04 -3.63
N ASP A 63 8.67 -6.13 -2.67
CA ASP A 63 7.78 -5.80 -1.56
C ASP A 63 6.50 -5.12 -2.01
N PHE A 64 6.49 -4.57 -3.23
CA PHE A 64 5.33 -3.94 -3.84
C PHE A 64 4.75 -4.80 -4.96
N ARG A 65 3.43 -4.74 -5.11
CA ARG A 65 2.72 -5.34 -6.25
C ARG A 65 1.45 -4.56 -6.54
N LEU A 66 1.16 -4.35 -7.82
CA LEU A 66 -0.11 -3.81 -8.27
C LEU A 66 -1.09 -4.96 -8.53
N SER A 67 -2.38 -4.70 -8.37
CA SER A 67 -3.44 -5.53 -8.91
C SER A 67 -4.47 -4.67 -9.60
N MET A 68 -5.13 -5.25 -10.59
CA MET A 68 -6.49 -4.85 -10.92
C MET A 68 -7.42 -5.73 -10.10
N ALA A 69 -8.43 -5.14 -9.49
CA ALA A 69 -9.34 -5.91 -8.67
C ALA A 69 -10.76 -5.39 -8.74
N MET A 70 -11.71 -6.31 -8.61
CA MET A 70 -13.13 -6.04 -8.65
C MET A 70 -13.86 -6.91 -7.64
N VAL A 71 -14.86 -6.33 -7.00
CA VAL A 71 -15.82 -6.98 -6.11
C VAL A 71 -17.19 -6.80 -6.73
N TYR A 72 -17.93 -7.90 -6.82
CA TYR A 72 -19.32 -7.91 -7.22
C TYR A 72 -20.15 -8.54 -6.09
N SER A 73 -21.35 -8.00 -5.87
CA SER A 73 -22.31 -8.65 -4.98
C SER A 73 -23.75 -8.44 -5.45
N TYR A 74 -24.53 -9.51 -5.36
CA TYR A 74 -25.94 -9.54 -5.71
C TYR A 74 -26.68 -10.51 -4.77
N LYS A 75 -27.65 -10.00 -4.00
CA LYS A 75 -28.35 -10.77 -2.96
C LYS A 75 -27.35 -11.47 -2.02
N MET A 76 -27.40 -12.79 -1.94
CA MET A 76 -26.53 -13.62 -1.10
C MET A 76 -25.16 -13.88 -1.75
N TYR A 77 -25.05 -13.73 -3.07
CA TYR A 77 -23.84 -13.99 -3.83
C TYR A 77 -22.90 -12.78 -3.77
N ALA A 78 -21.62 -13.07 -3.62
CA ALA A 78 -20.55 -12.09 -3.74
C ALA A 78 -19.29 -12.81 -4.20
N TYR A 79 -18.54 -12.17 -5.08
CA TYR A 79 -17.24 -12.63 -5.52
C TYR A 79 -16.28 -11.46 -5.66
N ALA A 80 -14.98 -11.74 -5.59
CA ALA A 80 -13.94 -10.77 -5.82
C ALA A 80 -12.77 -11.42 -6.55
N TYR A 81 -12.21 -10.70 -7.51
CA TYR A 81 -11.02 -11.10 -8.26
C TYR A 81 -9.94 -10.06 -8.09
N TYR A 82 -8.71 -10.52 -7.94
CA TYR A 82 -7.49 -9.74 -8.13
C TYR A 82 -6.74 -10.40 -9.27
N TYR A 83 -6.25 -9.62 -10.22
CA TYR A 83 -5.40 -10.11 -11.28
C TYR A 83 -4.21 -9.18 -11.50
N ASP A 84 -3.13 -9.75 -12.01
CA ASP A 84 -1.95 -8.98 -12.41
C ASP A 84 -2.29 -8.15 -13.66
N PRO A 85 -2.03 -6.83 -13.67
CA PRO A 85 -2.33 -6.01 -14.83
C PRO A 85 -1.58 -6.44 -16.10
N GLY A 86 -0.42 -7.11 -15.97
CA GLY A 86 0.37 -7.59 -17.11
C GLY A 86 -0.30 -8.72 -17.90
N LEU A 87 -1.27 -9.42 -17.31
CA LEU A 87 -1.97 -10.52 -17.98
C LEU A 87 -2.84 -10.11 -19.16
N ALA A 88 -3.36 -8.89 -19.15
CA ALA A 88 -4.32 -8.45 -20.14
C ALA A 88 -3.70 -8.31 -21.55
N GLU A 89 -2.37 -8.25 -21.66
CA GLU A 89 -1.60 -8.06 -22.91
C GLU A 89 -0.87 -9.33 -23.43
N GLY A 90 -0.75 -10.39 -22.63
CA GLY A 90 -0.15 -11.67 -23.08
C GLY A 90 1.28 -11.96 -22.60
N GLU A 91 1.36 -12.40 -21.33
CA GLU A 91 2.38 -13.27 -20.70
C GLU A 91 3.44 -12.65 -19.76
N GLU A 92 3.71 -11.35 -19.74
CA GLU A 92 4.70 -10.78 -18.79
C GLU A 92 4.05 -10.11 -17.57
N LEU A 93 4.41 -10.58 -16.37
CA LEU A 93 3.96 -9.98 -15.12
C LEU A 93 4.46 -8.56 -14.96
N MET A 94 3.57 -7.68 -14.49
CA MET A 94 3.99 -6.34 -14.11
C MET A 94 4.81 -6.39 -12.81
N VAL A 95 6.03 -5.87 -12.88
CA VAL A 95 6.94 -5.80 -11.74
C VAL A 95 7.38 -4.36 -11.47
N VAL A 96 7.71 -4.09 -10.21
CA VAL A 96 8.44 -2.88 -9.84
C VAL A 96 9.92 -3.17 -10.04
N THR A 97 10.57 -2.42 -10.92
CA THR A 97 11.99 -2.65 -11.28
C THR A 97 12.94 -1.84 -10.41
N SER A 98 12.52 -0.64 -10.00
CA SER A 98 13.30 0.24 -9.15
C SER A 98 12.40 1.19 -8.37
N MET A 99 12.99 1.88 -7.39
CA MET A 99 12.28 2.87 -6.60
C MET A 99 13.18 4.05 -6.23
N ARG A 100 12.58 5.22 -6.03
CA ARG A 100 13.29 6.43 -5.62
C ARG A 100 12.51 7.18 -4.54
N GLY A 101 13.03 7.15 -3.32
CA GLY A 101 12.50 7.92 -2.19
C GLY A 101 13.03 9.35 -2.16
N GLN A 102 12.16 10.31 -1.89
CA GLN A 102 12.53 11.69 -1.60
C GLN A 102 11.52 12.33 -0.63
N GLY A 103 11.98 12.66 0.58
CA GLY A 103 11.11 13.22 1.61
C GLY A 103 9.99 12.25 1.98
N ASP A 104 8.75 12.70 1.83
CA ASP A 104 7.50 11.96 2.07
C ASP A 104 6.96 11.27 0.80
N THR A 105 7.76 11.17 -0.26
CA THR A 105 7.37 10.52 -1.52
C THR A 105 8.26 9.33 -1.87
N LEU A 106 7.67 8.32 -2.50
CA LEU A 106 8.37 7.19 -3.11
C LEU A 106 7.84 6.97 -4.52
N ASP A 107 8.70 7.12 -5.51
CA ASP A 107 8.38 6.77 -6.90
C ASP A 107 8.76 5.32 -7.16
N LEU A 108 7.81 4.52 -7.66
CA LEU A 108 7.99 3.13 -8.10
C LEU A 108 7.99 3.08 -9.63
N TYR A 109 8.95 2.38 -10.22
CA TYR A 109 9.10 2.26 -11.67
C TYR A 109 8.61 0.88 -12.14
N LEU A 110 7.64 0.86 -13.05
CA LEU A 110 6.94 -0.34 -13.49
C LEU A 110 7.54 -0.87 -14.81
N SER A 111 7.57 -2.20 -14.94
CA SER A 111 7.88 -2.88 -16.21
C SER A 111 7.01 -4.14 -16.36
N PRO A 112 6.26 -4.29 -17.48
CA PRO A 112 5.96 -3.23 -18.44
C PRO A 112 5.22 -2.03 -17.81
N PRO A 113 5.14 -0.87 -18.48
CA PRO A 113 4.30 0.25 -18.05
C PRO A 113 2.83 -0.18 -17.89
N PHE A 114 2.12 0.45 -16.95
CA PHE A 114 0.69 0.22 -16.76
C PHE A 114 -0.12 0.91 -17.86
N GLU A 115 -0.99 0.18 -18.55
CA GLU A 115 -1.84 0.81 -19.56
C GLU A 115 -3.00 1.58 -18.94
N LEU A 116 -2.94 2.91 -19.03
CA LEU A 116 -3.99 3.78 -18.49
C LEU A 116 -5.38 3.54 -19.11
N ALA A 117 -5.46 2.90 -20.28
CA ALA A 117 -6.72 2.52 -20.91
C ALA A 117 -7.55 1.58 -20.02
N TYR A 118 -6.90 0.68 -19.28
CA TYR A 118 -7.59 -0.25 -18.38
C TYR A 118 -8.36 0.44 -17.26
N CYS A 119 -7.89 1.60 -16.80
CA CYS A 119 -8.64 2.37 -15.80
C CYS A 119 -10.01 2.83 -16.35
N GLU A 120 -10.05 3.24 -17.61
CA GLU A 120 -11.28 3.68 -18.26
C GLU A 120 -12.20 2.51 -18.60
N GLU A 121 -11.63 1.39 -19.05
CA GLU A 121 -12.37 0.16 -19.33
C GLU A 121 -13.02 -0.41 -18.08
N LEU A 122 -12.24 -0.59 -17.00
CA LEU A 122 -12.75 -1.07 -15.73
C LEU A 122 -13.83 -0.14 -15.16
N ARG A 123 -13.67 1.19 -15.31
CA ARG A 123 -14.69 2.16 -14.89
C ARG A 123 -16.00 2.00 -15.67
N ARG A 124 -15.93 1.71 -16.98
CA ARG A 124 -17.12 1.44 -17.80
C ARG A 124 -17.78 0.13 -17.41
N GLU A 125 -16.99 -0.94 -17.26
CA GLU A 125 -17.49 -2.25 -16.86
C GLU A 125 -18.20 -2.19 -15.49
N LEU A 126 -17.59 -1.52 -14.51
CA LEU A 126 -18.22 -1.32 -13.20
C LEU A 126 -19.53 -0.53 -13.30
N ALA A 127 -19.59 0.50 -14.15
CA ALA A 127 -20.81 1.27 -14.36
C ALA A 127 -21.91 0.44 -15.02
N ASP A 128 -21.55 -0.40 -15.99
CA ASP A 128 -22.47 -1.31 -16.67
C ASP A 128 -23.03 -2.35 -15.69
N MET A 129 -22.18 -2.98 -14.86
CA MET A 129 -22.62 -3.90 -13.80
C MET A 129 -23.56 -3.23 -12.80
N GLN A 130 -23.24 -2.00 -12.38
CA GLN A 130 -24.06 -1.24 -11.43
C GLN A 130 -25.41 -0.79 -12.00
N SER A 131 -25.62 -0.86 -13.33
CA SER A 131 -26.91 -0.54 -13.94
C SER A 131 -27.99 -1.58 -13.62
N GLU A 132 -27.60 -2.79 -13.20
CA GLU A 132 -28.51 -3.86 -12.85
C GLU A 132 -29.13 -3.69 -11.45
N PRO A 133 -30.47 -3.79 -11.31
CA PRO A 133 -31.12 -3.61 -10.01
C PRO A 133 -30.65 -4.60 -8.94
N GLY A 134 -30.10 -4.06 -7.84
CA GLY A 134 -29.66 -4.83 -6.68
C GLY A 134 -28.23 -5.34 -6.77
N VAL A 135 -27.51 -5.05 -7.86
CA VAL A 135 -26.08 -5.28 -7.98
C VAL A 135 -25.30 -4.18 -7.25
N ARG A 136 -24.21 -4.57 -6.59
CA ARG A 136 -23.16 -3.66 -6.13
C ARG A 136 -21.83 -4.16 -6.66
N ALA A 137 -21.19 -3.36 -7.48
CA ALA A 137 -19.83 -3.60 -7.93
C ALA A 137 -18.91 -2.48 -7.44
N ASP A 138 -17.65 -2.80 -7.15
CA ASP A 138 -16.58 -1.83 -6.93
C ASP A 138 -15.28 -2.44 -7.45
N GLY A 139 -14.36 -1.63 -7.93
CA GLY A 139 -13.11 -2.12 -8.50
C GLY A 139 -12.20 -0.99 -8.94
N GLY A 140 -10.95 -1.30 -9.18
CA GLY A 140 -9.92 -0.34 -9.50
C GLY A 140 -8.54 -0.98 -9.62
N VAL A 141 -7.52 -0.13 -9.71
CA VAL A 141 -6.13 -0.51 -9.54
C VAL A 141 -5.75 -0.32 -8.08
N PHE A 142 -5.02 -1.27 -7.51
CA PHE A 142 -4.69 -1.29 -6.09
C PHE A 142 -3.20 -1.57 -5.87
N LEU A 143 -2.60 -0.86 -4.92
CA LEU A 143 -1.25 -1.14 -4.45
C LEU A 143 -1.30 -2.06 -3.23
N HIS A 144 -0.42 -3.04 -3.25
CA HIS A 144 -0.15 -3.96 -2.15
C HIS A 144 1.30 -3.80 -1.68
N TYR A 145 1.52 -3.95 -0.38
CA TYR A 145 2.83 -3.90 0.25
C TYR A 145 2.99 -5.02 1.27
N ALA A 146 4.06 -5.79 1.18
CA ALA A 146 4.46 -6.76 2.18
C ALA A 146 5.93 -6.56 2.54
N PRO A 147 6.25 -6.16 3.79
CA PRO A 147 7.63 -5.90 4.18
C PRO A 147 8.50 -7.16 4.05
N GLY A 148 9.64 -7.02 3.37
CA GLY A 148 10.69 -8.02 3.29
C GLY A 148 11.70 -7.92 4.43
N GLU A 149 12.96 -8.27 4.14
CA GLU A 149 14.07 -8.18 5.10
C GLU A 149 14.38 -6.72 5.49
N VAL A 150 14.22 -5.79 4.55
CA VAL A 150 14.42 -4.35 4.75
C VAL A 150 13.09 -3.62 4.53
N PRO A 151 12.33 -3.31 5.60
CA PRO A 151 11.04 -2.64 5.49
C PRO A 151 11.19 -1.14 5.19
N ILE A 152 10.13 -0.53 4.69
CA ILE A 152 9.99 0.93 4.63
C ILE A 152 9.90 1.46 6.06
N THR A 153 10.67 2.51 6.34
CA THR A 153 10.70 3.16 7.65
C THR A 153 10.67 4.69 7.51
N ASP A 154 10.20 5.36 8.55
CA ASP A 154 10.39 6.81 8.70
C ASP A 154 11.81 7.14 9.20
N LEU A 155 12.12 8.43 9.35
CA LEU A 155 13.42 8.90 9.86
C LEU A 155 13.71 8.50 11.32
N ASP A 156 12.69 8.14 12.10
CA ASP A 156 12.81 7.66 13.47
C ASP A 156 12.99 6.12 13.54
N GLY A 157 12.90 5.42 12.39
CA GLY A 157 13.02 3.98 12.28
C GLY A 157 11.73 3.21 12.59
N ASN A 158 10.56 3.86 12.64
CA ASN A 158 9.30 3.12 12.78
C ASN A 158 8.90 2.52 11.43
N HIS A 159 8.38 1.29 11.47
CA HIS A 159 8.09 0.52 10.25
C HIS A 159 6.72 0.87 9.67
N MET A 160 6.65 0.94 8.33
CA MET A 160 5.39 0.93 7.60
C MET A 160 4.67 -0.41 7.85
N ALA A 161 3.35 -0.35 8.08
CA ALA A 161 2.53 -1.55 8.15
C ALA A 161 2.34 -2.18 6.76
N ALA A 162 2.13 -3.50 6.73
CA ALA A 162 1.71 -4.21 5.53
C ALA A 162 0.37 -3.68 5.00
N VAL A 163 0.21 -3.69 3.68
CA VAL A 163 -1.01 -3.25 2.97
C VAL A 163 -1.50 -4.39 2.09
N ALA A 164 -2.58 -5.07 2.50
CA ALA A 164 -3.16 -6.20 1.77
C ALA A 164 -2.10 -7.20 1.26
N ALA A 165 -1.16 -7.58 2.15
CA ALA A 165 0.07 -8.29 1.82
C ALA A 165 -0.12 -9.66 1.15
N GLU A 166 -1.29 -10.28 1.32
CA GLU A 166 -1.56 -11.60 0.73
C GLU A 166 -1.32 -11.63 -0.77
N TRP A 167 -1.60 -10.55 -1.50
CA TRP A 167 -1.34 -10.48 -2.95
C TRP A 167 0.15 -10.53 -3.32
N VAL A 168 0.99 -9.88 -2.51
CA VAL A 168 2.45 -9.90 -2.68
C VAL A 168 3.00 -11.27 -2.28
N LEU A 169 2.52 -11.81 -1.16
CA LEU A 169 2.94 -13.10 -0.63
C LEU A 169 2.51 -14.27 -1.53
N HIS A 170 1.37 -14.15 -2.20
CA HIS A 170 0.88 -15.12 -3.19
C HIS A 170 1.93 -15.39 -4.28
N ARG A 171 2.47 -14.31 -4.88
CA ARG A 171 3.57 -14.42 -5.86
C ARG A 171 4.82 -15.07 -5.29
N ARG A 172 5.26 -14.66 -4.09
CA ARG A 172 6.49 -15.16 -3.45
C ARG A 172 6.44 -16.65 -3.13
N ARG A 173 5.24 -17.19 -2.88
CA ARG A 173 5.04 -18.61 -2.61
C ARG A 173 5.23 -19.48 -3.87
N GLY A 174 5.25 -18.88 -5.06
CA GLY A 174 5.39 -19.62 -6.32
C GLY A 174 4.21 -20.56 -6.59
N THR A 175 2.99 -20.12 -6.27
CA THR A 175 1.77 -20.87 -6.57
C THR A 175 1.56 -21.02 -8.07
N GLU A 176 0.76 -22.02 -8.50
CA GLU A 176 0.49 -22.29 -9.92
C GLU A 176 -0.10 -21.08 -10.66
N ASP A 177 -0.93 -20.27 -9.98
CA ASP A 177 -1.55 -19.06 -10.54
C ASP A 177 -1.10 -17.81 -9.76
N PRO A 178 0.16 -17.33 -9.90
CA PRO A 178 0.61 -16.12 -9.17
C PRO A 178 -0.17 -14.87 -9.63
N GLU A 179 -0.83 -14.99 -10.77
CA GLU A 179 -1.49 -14.03 -11.62
C GLU A 179 -2.91 -13.68 -11.21
N GLU A 180 -3.57 -14.55 -10.45
CA GLU A 180 -4.97 -14.37 -10.06
C GLU A 180 -5.20 -14.79 -8.61
N MET A 181 -6.13 -14.09 -7.94
CA MET A 181 -6.65 -14.49 -6.64
C MET A 181 -8.15 -14.26 -6.59
N TYR A 182 -8.87 -15.32 -6.23
CA TYR A 182 -10.33 -15.35 -6.21
C TYR A 182 -10.89 -15.54 -4.81
N PHE A 183 -11.98 -14.84 -4.52
CA PHE A 183 -12.73 -14.94 -3.28
C PHE A 183 -14.23 -15.05 -3.54
N GLU A 184 -14.94 -15.83 -2.73
CA GLU A 184 -16.40 -15.91 -2.72
C GLU A 184 -17.00 -15.59 -1.36
N GLY A 185 -18.28 -15.22 -1.35
CA GLY A 185 -19.08 -15.13 -0.13
C GLY A 185 -18.61 -14.02 0.82
N PRO A 186 -18.53 -14.26 2.15
CA PRO A 186 -18.16 -13.22 3.12
C PRO A 186 -16.76 -12.61 2.90
N PRO A 187 -15.69 -13.36 2.56
CA PRO A 187 -14.40 -12.80 2.15
C PRO A 187 -14.50 -11.79 0.99
N ALA A 188 -15.23 -12.10 -0.07
CA ALA A 188 -15.41 -11.21 -1.21
C ALA A 188 -15.98 -9.84 -0.81
N ARG A 189 -16.91 -9.80 0.15
CA ARG A 189 -17.53 -8.55 0.67
C ARG A 189 -16.57 -7.67 1.48
N ARG A 190 -15.40 -8.21 1.85
CA ARG A 190 -14.33 -7.50 2.57
C ARG A 190 -13.12 -7.19 1.70
N ALA A 191 -13.06 -7.74 0.48
CA ALA A 191 -12.04 -7.38 -0.47
C ALA A 191 -12.07 -5.86 -0.75
N LEU A 192 -10.94 -5.31 -1.19
CA LEU A 192 -10.72 -3.90 -1.51
C LEU A 192 -10.80 -2.91 -0.34
N ARG A 193 -11.06 -3.36 0.91
CA ARG A 193 -11.11 -2.45 2.08
C ARG A 193 -9.75 -2.04 2.61
N GLU A 194 -8.78 -2.94 2.51
CA GLU A 194 -7.43 -2.78 3.02
C GLU A 194 -6.42 -2.20 2.02
N PRO A 195 -6.44 -2.57 0.71
CA PRO A 195 -5.45 -2.04 -0.22
C PRO A 195 -5.69 -0.56 -0.55
N ILE A 196 -4.62 0.12 -0.93
CA ILE A 196 -4.69 1.52 -1.35
C ILE A 196 -5.06 1.59 -2.82
N ARG A 197 -6.18 2.25 -3.12
CA ARG A 197 -6.63 2.49 -4.48
C ARG A 197 -5.67 3.47 -5.17
N VAL A 198 -5.14 3.04 -6.31
CA VAL A 198 -4.30 3.86 -7.17
C VAL A 198 -5.18 4.79 -7.99
N ARG A 199 -4.85 6.07 -7.96
CA ARG A 199 -5.44 7.06 -8.85
C ARG A 199 -4.79 6.92 -10.22
N CYS A 200 -5.61 6.69 -11.24
CA CYS A 200 -5.15 6.84 -12.60
C CYS A 200 -5.13 8.33 -12.90
N GLY A 201 -3.95 8.92 -13.07
CA GLY A 201 -3.80 10.34 -13.40
C GLY A 201 -4.57 10.70 -14.68
N PRO A 202 -4.87 11.98 -14.93
CA PRO A 202 -5.33 12.38 -16.26
C PRO A 202 -4.28 11.94 -17.27
N ARG A 203 -4.67 11.35 -18.40
CA ARG A 203 -3.78 11.25 -19.57
C ARG A 203 -3.19 12.63 -19.76
N LEU A 204 -1.90 12.81 -19.51
CA LEU A 204 -1.23 14.04 -19.90
C LEU A 204 -1.52 14.18 -21.40
N PRO A 205 -2.05 15.33 -21.86
CA PRO A 205 -2.23 15.53 -23.29
C PRO A 205 -0.87 15.28 -23.95
N PRO A 206 -0.80 14.60 -25.11
CA PRO A 206 0.46 14.35 -25.77
C PRO A 206 1.23 15.67 -25.87
N GLY A 207 2.45 15.70 -25.34
CA GLY A 207 3.31 16.87 -25.43
C GLY A 207 3.45 17.32 -26.89
N PRO A 208 3.78 18.60 -27.15
CA PRO A 208 4.01 19.05 -28.51
C PRO A 208 5.10 18.17 -29.14
N ARG A 209 4.75 17.51 -30.25
CA ARG A 209 5.69 16.79 -31.12
C ARG A 209 6.50 17.77 -31.95
#